data_AF-A0A3Q1B1F6-F1
#
_entry.id   AF-A0A3Q1B1F6-F1
#
_cell.length_a   1.000
_cell.length_b   1.000
_cell.length_c   1.000
_cell.angle_alpha   90.00
_cell.angle_beta   90.00
_cell.angle_gamma   90.00
#
_symmetry.space_group_name_H-M   'P 1'
#
loop_
_entity.id
_entity.type
_entity.pdbx_description
1 polymer ?
#
loop_
_entity_poly.entity_id
_entity_poly.type
_entity_poly.pdbx_seq_one_letter_code
_entity_poly.pdbx_strand_id
1 'polypeptide(L)'
;MLKVTGSTMPGALRFLPVVVFADADEAEKEAPSPAPLNRDDLSLYATPPQTSRYAEPEAGQLEESVATIRKLVEPYAAWCQDTYGRIKPTVQRVVRFGSDTYAYLKDPPKDFYPRAGVIGFTGVLGLLLARGSRVKRLVYPAGLMTVSASLYYPEKAANVAKSTGDSVYDWAVQSYAAVEKIEKNYEKKEQSASI
;
A
#
# COMPACT_ATOMS: atom_id res chain seq x y z
N MET A 1 17.66 10.67 33.06
CA MET A 1 16.57 11.65 32.83
C MET A 1 17.22 12.91 32.29
N LEU A 2 17.12 13.17 30.98
CA LEU A 2 17.62 14.40 30.35
C LEU A 2 16.50 14.97 29.47
N LYS A 3 16.22 16.24 29.74
CA LYS A 3 15.02 17.01 29.44
C LYS A 3 15.16 17.63 28.04
N VAL A 4 14.21 17.32 27.15
CA VAL A 4 14.15 17.87 25.78
C VAL A 4 13.61 19.30 25.85
N THR A 5 14.45 20.27 25.55
CA THR A 5 14.05 21.67 25.36
C THR A 5 13.49 21.82 23.95
N GLY A 6 12.16 21.90 23.84
CA GLY A 6 11.48 22.27 22.61
C GLY A 6 11.57 23.78 22.40
N SER A 7 12.21 24.19 21.29
CA SER A 7 12.16 25.56 20.78
C SER A 7 11.07 25.61 19.71
N THR A 8 9.98 26.32 20.00
CA THR A 8 8.92 26.65 19.04
C THR A 8 9.04 28.14 18.71
N MET A 9 9.45 28.45 17.49
CA MET A 9 9.31 29.80 16.93
C MET A 9 8.09 29.85 15.99
N PRO A 10 7.13 30.77 16.19
CA PRO A 10 6.05 31.02 15.25
C PRO A 10 6.50 32.09 14.24
N GLY A 11 6.81 31.69 13.01
CA GLY A 11 7.12 32.60 11.91
C GLY A 11 5.88 32.85 11.05
N ALA A 12 5.21 33.97 11.26
CA ALA A 12 4.06 34.40 10.47
C ALA A 12 4.45 34.68 9.00
N LEU A 13 3.87 33.95 8.04
CA LEU A 13 3.99 34.24 6.62
C LEU A 13 3.03 35.39 6.26
N ARG A 14 3.57 36.58 6.00
CA ARG A 14 2.87 37.68 5.32
C ARG A 14 3.03 37.50 3.81
N PHE A 15 1.93 37.30 3.10
CA PHE A 15 1.90 37.42 1.64
C PHE A 15 1.77 38.90 1.27
N LEU A 16 2.70 39.43 0.47
CA LEU A 16 2.54 40.71 -0.21
C LEU A 16 2.20 40.46 -1.69
N PRO A 17 1.26 41.20 -2.29
CA PRO A 17 0.95 41.10 -3.71
C PRO A 17 2.01 41.84 -4.55
N VAL A 18 2.44 41.21 -5.64
CA VAL A 18 3.28 41.81 -6.68
C VAL A 18 2.42 42.74 -7.54
N VAL A 19 2.84 44.01 -7.65
CA VAL A 19 2.28 44.96 -8.63
C VAL A 19 3.25 45.01 -9.80
N VAL A 20 2.73 44.71 -11.00
CA VAL A 20 3.47 44.83 -12.26
C VAL A 20 3.28 46.26 -12.77
N PHE A 21 4.37 47.02 -12.87
CA PHE A 21 4.41 48.26 -13.65
C PHE A 21 4.88 47.91 -15.07
N ALA A 22 4.04 48.20 -16.06
CA ALA A 22 4.43 48.25 -17.45
C ALA A 22 4.87 49.70 -17.74
N ASP A 23 6.13 49.83 -18.12
CA ASP A 23 6.75 51.07 -18.59
C ASP A 23 6.20 51.40 -19.98
N ALA A 24 5.47 52.50 -20.08
CA ALA A 24 5.06 53.10 -21.34
C ALA A 24 5.55 54.55 -21.29
N ASP A 25 6.81 54.71 -21.70
CA ASP A 25 7.45 56.00 -21.86
C ASP A 25 6.70 56.85 -22.90
N GLU A 26 6.40 58.05 -22.44
CA GLU A 26 6.60 59.34 -23.12
C GLU A 26 5.48 59.93 -23.99
N ALA A 27 5.19 61.16 -23.58
CA ALA A 27 4.27 62.12 -24.14
C ALA A 27 4.86 62.88 -25.35
N GLU A 28 3.97 63.20 -26.29
CA GLU A 28 3.86 64.46 -27.05
C GLU A 28 5.12 65.16 -27.66
N LYS A 29 5.18 65.27 -29.01
CA LYS A 29 5.08 66.53 -29.82
C LYS A 29 5.62 66.43 -31.26
N GLU A 30 4.86 67.06 -32.17
CA GLU A 30 5.17 67.74 -33.46
C GLU A 30 6.33 67.31 -34.41
N ALA A 31 5.99 67.17 -35.70
CA ALA A 31 6.84 66.96 -36.91
C ALA A 31 7.73 68.18 -37.28
N PRO A 32 8.62 68.22 -38.33
CA PRO A 32 8.78 67.33 -39.50
C PRO A 32 10.23 67.05 -40.05
N SER A 33 10.38 66.01 -40.87
CA SER A 33 11.31 65.82 -42.03
C SER A 33 11.93 64.40 -42.08
N PRO A 34 11.97 63.72 -43.25
CA PRO A 34 12.49 62.37 -43.35
C PRO A 34 14.01 62.40 -43.58
N ALA A 35 14.79 62.01 -42.58
CA ALA A 35 16.18 61.65 -42.77
C ALA A 35 16.26 60.32 -43.56
N PRO A 36 17.25 60.13 -44.45
CA PRO A 36 17.34 58.94 -45.29
C PRO A 36 17.65 57.72 -44.42
N LEU A 37 16.64 56.87 -44.21
CA LEU A 37 16.81 55.56 -43.58
C LEU A 37 17.72 54.70 -44.48
N ASN A 38 18.81 54.21 -43.90
CA ASN A 38 19.79 53.42 -44.63
C ASN A 38 19.19 52.07 -45.01
N ARG A 39 19.28 51.71 -46.29
CA ARG A 39 18.59 50.54 -46.88
C ARG A 39 19.18 49.21 -46.38
N ASP A 40 20.37 49.26 -45.79
CA ASP A 40 21.10 48.12 -45.23
C ASP A 40 20.53 47.63 -43.89
N ASP A 41 19.83 48.50 -43.14
CA ASP A 41 19.17 48.15 -41.87
C ASP A 41 17.78 47.51 -42.07
N LEU A 42 17.26 47.52 -43.30
CA LEU A 42 15.93 47.01 -43.67
C LEU A 42 16.01 45.72 -44.52
N SER A 43 17.15 45.03 -44.49
CA SER A 43 17.28 43.71 -45.13
C SER A 43 16.58 42.65 -44.27
N LEU A 44 15.43 42.17 -44.76
CA LEU A 44 14.63 41.06 -44.17
C LEU A 44 15.41 39.74 -43.96
N TYR A 45 16.63 39.64 -44.48
CA TYR A 45 17.52 38.49 -44.35
C TYR A 45 18.89 38.84 -43.75
N ALA A 46 19.10 40.07 -43.27
CA ALA A 46 20.30 40.41 -42.52
C ALA A 46 20.27 39.67 -41.17
N THR A 47 21.22 38.76 -40.97
CA THR A 47 21.41 38.15 -39.65
C THR A 47 21.88 39.24 -38.71
N PRO A 48 21.15 39.53 -37.61
CA PRO A 48 21.52 40.60 -36.70
C PRO A 48 22.94 40.34 -36.17
N PRO A 49 23.76 41.40 -35.96
CA PRO A 49 25.09 41.25 -35.39
C PRO A 49 24.97 40.51 -34.04
N GLN A 50 25.76 39.45 -33.88
CA GLN A 50 25.73 38.55 -32.73
C GLN A 50 26.30 39.18 -31.46
N THR A 51 25.71 40.30 -31.02
CA THR A 51 25.98 40.94 -29.74
C THR A 51 24.88 40.69 -28.72
N SER A 52 23.95 39.77 -28.97
CA SER A 52 23.19 39.14 -27.90
C SER A 52 24.05 38.03 -27.30
N ARG A 53 24.92 38.39 -26.34
CA ARG A 53 25.33 37.42 -25.33
C ARG A 53 24.03 36.81 -24.81
N TYR A 54 23.88 35.49 -24.90
CA TYR A 54 22.88 34.77 -24.14
C TYR A 54 23.22 35.02 -22.67
N ALA A 55 22.72 36.12 -22.12
CA ALA A 55 22.70 36.35 -20.71
C ALA A 55 21.67 35.35 -20.21
N GLU A 56 22.18 34.27 -19.61
CA GLU A 56 21.34 33.38 -18.83
C GLU A 56 20.48 34.28 -17.93
N PRO A 57 19.14 34.25 -18.08
CA PRO A 57 18.28 35.18 -17.37
C PRO A 57 18.64 35.10 -15.90
N GLU A 58 19.05 36.23 -15.33
CA GLU A 58 19.45 36.32 -13.93
C GLU A 58 18.31 35.70 -13.11
N ALA A 59 18.63 34.62 -12.37
CA ALA A 59 17.65 33.70 -11.83
C ALA A 59 16.50 34.48 -11.18
N GLY A 60 15.33 34.45 -11.82
CA GLY A 60 14.18 35.16 -11.29
C GLY A 60 13.86 34.60 -9.91
N GLN A 61 13.33 35.41 -8.98
CA GLN A 61 12.94 34.95 -7.64
C GLN A 61 12.04 33.69 -7.66
N LEU A 62 11.29 33.50 -8.76
CA LEU A 62 10.49 32.31 -9.01
C LEU A 62 11.34 31.08 -9.35
N GLU A 63 12.40 31.23 -10.15
CA GLU A 63 13.31 30.14 -10.48
C GLU A 63 14.12 29.70 -9.25
N GLU A 64 14.52 30.64 -8.40
CA GLU A 64 15.19 30.33 -7.12
C GLU A 64 14.24 29.63 -6.14
N SER A 65 12.98 30.06 -6.04
CA SER A 65 11.99 29.40 -5.18
C SER A 65 11.63 28.00 -5.68
N VAL A 66 11.51 27.79 -6.98
CA VAL A 66 11.29 26.46 -7.56
C VAL A 66 12.53 25.58 -7.40
N ALA A 67 13.73 26.14 -7.57
CA ALA A 67 14.98 25.42 -7.36
C ALA A 67 15.16 24.98 -5.89
N THR A 68 14.84 25.85 -4.93
CA THR A 68 14.90 25.51 -3.49
C THR A 68 13.87 24.44 -3.13
N ILE A 69 12.63 24.55 -3.61
CA ILE A 69 11.60 23.50 -3.42
C ILE A 69 12.07 22.18 -4.03
N ARG A 70 12.65 22.21 -5.24
CA ARG A 70 13.18 21.02 -5.91
C ARG A 70 14.29 20.37 -5.10
N LYS A 71 15.23 21.15 -4.56
CA LYS A 71 16.31 20.66 -3.70
C LYS A 71 15.80 20.05 -2.40
N LEU A 72 14.70 20.56 -1.85
CA LEU A 72 14.06 20.01 -0.66
C LEU A 72 13.29 18.71 -0.95
N VAL A 73 12.67 18.60 -2.13
CA VAL A 73 11.88 17.44 -2.54
C VAL A 73 12.76 16.29 -3.06
N GLU A 74 13.89 16.57 -3.70
CA GLU A 74 14.82 15.60 -4.27
C GLU A 74 15.20 14.44 -3.30
N PRO A 75 15.61 14.69 -2.04
CA PRO A 75 15.89 13.61 -1.09
C PRO A 75 14.66 12.80 -0.68
N TYR A 76 13.48 13.44 -0.60
CA TYR A 76 12.23 12.75 -0.27
C TYR A 76 11.75 11.86 -1.42
N ALA A 77 11.87 12.35 -2.66
CA ALA A 77 11.55 11.59 -3.85
C ALA A 77 12.49 10.37 -4.00
N ALA A 78 13.78 10.53 -3.75
CA ALA A 78 14.75 9.43 -3.77
C ALA A 78 14.42 8.34 -2.74
N TRP A 79 14.07 8.73 -1.51
CA TRP A 79 13.66 7.78 -0.46
C TRP A 79 12.36 7.04 -0.81
N CYS A 80 11.38 7.75 -1.38
CA CYS A 80 10.13 7.15 -1.85
C CYS A 80 10.38 6.15 -3.00
N GLN A 81 11.30 6.47 -3.93
CA GLN A 81 11.67 5.57 -5.01
C GLN A 81 12.37 4.29 -4.52
N ASP A 82 13.29 4.39 -3.55
CA ASP A 82 13.98 3.21 -2.98
C ASP A 82 13.01 2.30 -2.22
N THR A 83 12.17 2.88 -1.36
CA THR A 83 11.15 2.12 -0.60
C THR A 83 10.12 1.47 -1.53
N TYR A 84 9.65 2.19 -2.55
CA TYR A 84 8.78 1.63 -3.57
C TYR A 84 9.47 0.51 -4.36
N GLY A 85 10.75 0.69 -4.71
CA GLY A 85 11.58 -0.34 -5.35
C GLY A 85 11.73 -1.62 -4.53
N ARG A 86 11.72 -1.52 -3.19
CA ARG A 86 11.74 -2.68 -2.27
C ARG A 86 10.38 -3.35 -2.11
N ILE A 87 9.31 -2.57 -2.05
CA ILE A 87 7.95 -3.08 -1.81
C ILE A 87 7.36 -3.69 -3.09
N LYS A 88 7.58 -3.07 -4.25
CA LYS A 88 7.10 -3.52 -5.55
C LYS A 88 7.37 -5.01 -5.83
N PRO A 89 8.60 -5.54 -5.70
CA PRO A 89 8.86 -6.97 -5.94
C PRO A 89 8.20 -7.87 -4.89
N THR A 90 8.03 -7.40 -3.65
CA THR A 90 7.36 -8.15 -2.59
C THR A 90 5.88 -8.31 -2.89
N VAL A 91 5.21 -7.22 -3.26
CA VAL A 91 3.79 -7.24 -3.65
C VAL A 91 3.61 -8.08 -4.91
N GLN A 92 4.47 -7.91 -5.92
CA GLN A 92 4.41 -8.72 -7.13
C GLN A 92 4.61 -10.21 -6.84
N ARG A 93 5.49 -10.57 -5.90
CA ARG A 93 5.69 -11.96 -5.47
C ARG A 93 4.46 -12.51 -4.77
N VAL A 94 3.83 -11.74 -3.87
CA VAL A 94 2.61 -12.18 -3.17
C VAL A 94 1.44 -12.33 -4.14
N VAL A 95 1.28 -11.40 -5.09
CA VAL A 95 0.24 -11.48 -6.12
C VAL A 95 0.47 -12.69 -7.02
N ARG A 96 1.70 -12.93 -7.48
CA ARG A 96 2.04 -14.12 -8.28
C ARG A 96 1.84 -15.42 -7.51
N PHE A 97 2.33 -15.48 -6.28
CA PHE A 97 2.12 -16.63 -5.42
C PHE A 97 0.64 -16.89 -5.18
N GLY A 98 -0.15 -15.83 -4.95
CA GLY A 98 -1.60 -15.91 -4.79
C GLY A 98 -2.30 -16.40 -6.06
N SER A 99 -1.94 -15.88 -7.24
CA SER A 99 -2.51 -16.33 -8.52
C SER A 99 -2.14 -17.77 -8.84
N ASP A 100 -0.90 -18.17 -8.57
CA ASP A 100 -0.42 -19.53 -8.77
C ASP A 100 -1.15 -20.48 -7.83
N THR A 101 -1.21 -20.14 -6.54
CA THR A 101 -1.94 -20.94 -5.54
C THR A 101 -3.42 -21.05 -5.87
N TYR A 102 -4.03 -19.96 -6.35
CA TYR A 102 -5.43 -19.96 -6.81
C TYR A 102 -5.64 -20.87 -8.02
N ALA A 103 -4.73 -20.85 -9.00
CA ALA A 103 -4.79 -21.77 -10.13
C ALA A 103 -4.65 -23.24 -9.68
N TYR A 104 -3.76 -23.52 -8.71
CA TYR A 104 -3.62 -24.85 -8.10
C TYR A 104 -4.87 -25.30 -7.30
N LEU A 105 -5.57 -24.37 -6.66
CA LEU A 105 -6.81 -24.64 -5.92
C LEU A 105 -8.02 -24.84 -6.83
N LYS A 106 -7.98 -24.31 -8.06
CA LYS A 106 -9.09 -24.39 -9.03
C LYS A 106 -9.22 -25.78 -9.66
N ASP A 107 -8.10 -26.43 -9.96
CA ASP A 107 -8.03 -27.82 -10.47
C ASP A 107 -7.18 -28.71 -9.55
N PRO A 108 -7.62 -28.95 -8.30
CA PRO A 108 -6.80 -29.66 -7.35
C PRO A 108 -6.76 -31.15 -7.71
N PRO A 109 -5.58 -31.78 -7.72
CA PRO A 109 -5.50 -33.23 -7.73
C PRO A 109 -6.20 -33.77 -6.45
N LYS A 110 -6.94 -34.87 -6.59
CA LYS A 110 -7.84 -35.41 -5.53
C LYS A 110 -7.16 -35.67 -4.18
N ASP A 111 -5.82 -35.71 -4.14
CA ASP A 111 -5.02 -35.93 -2.94
C ASP A 111 -4.51 -34.63 -2.26
N PHE A 112 -4.80 -33.45 -2.79
CA PHE A 112 -4.21 -32.20 -2.30
C PHE A 112 -4.73 -31.82 -0.91
N TYR A 113 -6.05 -31.75 -0.71
CA TYR A 113 -6.64 -31.35 0.58
C TYR A 113 -6.32 -32.31 1.73
N PRO A 114 -6.36 -33.65 1.55
CA PRO A 114 -5.93 -34.57 2.60
C PRO A 114 -4.45 -34.35 2.99
N ARG A 115 -3.55 -34.19 2.01
CA ARG A 115 -2.11 -34.00 2.27
C ARG A 115 -1.80 -32.63 2.86
N ALA A 116 -2.38 -31.56 2.30
CA ALA A 116 -2.23 -30.21 2.81
C ALA A 116 -2.84 -30.05 4.20
N GLY A 117 -3.97 -30.73 4.46
CA GLY A 117 -4.59 -30.80 5.77
C GLY A 117 -3.68 -31.45 6.80
N VAL A 118 -3.08 -32.61 6.48
CA VAL A 118 -2.12 -33.27 7.38
C VAL A 118 -0.87 -32.42 7.60
N ILE A 119 -0.29 -31.83 6.56
CA ILE A 119 0.90 -30.97 6.67
C ILE A 119 0.60 -29.69 7.48
N GLY A 120 -0.55 -29.05 7.24
CA GLY A 120 -0.98 -27.88 7.97
C GLY A 120 -1.28 -28.20 9.43
N PHE A 121 -2.00 -29.29 9.69
CA PHE A 121 -2.35 -29.72 11.04
C PHE A 121 -1.11 -30.11 11.84
N THR A 122 -0.17 -30.85 11.23
CA THR A 122 1.11 -31.21 11.86
C THR A 122 1.98 -29.96 12.14
N GLY A 123 1.95 -28.96 11.26
CA GLY A 123 2.62 -27.68 11.48
C GLY A 123 2.03 -26.88 12.65
N VAL A 124 0.70 -26.76 12.72
CA VAL A 124 0.00 -26.07 13.83
C VAL A 124 0.19 -26.83 15.13
N LEU A 125 0.07 -28.15 15.11
CA LEU A 125 0.32 -29.01 16.27
C LEU A 125 1.77 -28.87 16.74
N GLY A 126 2.74 -28.89 15.81
CA GLY A 126 4.15 -28.64 16.10
C GLY A 126 4.39 -27.25 16.71
N LEU A 127 3.73 -26.21 16.21
CA LEU A 127 3.81 -24.86 16.75
C LEU A 127 3.21 -24.78 18.17
N LEU A 128 2.06 -25.43 18.42
CA LEU A 128 1.43 -25.50 19.75
C LEU A 128 2.31 -26.25 20.75
N LEU A 129 3.00 -27.30 20.32
CA LEU A 129 3.96 -28.03 21.15
C LEU A 129 5.26 -27.24 21.37
N ALA A 130 5.72 -26.48 20.37
CA ALA A 130 6.95 -25.69 20.41
C ALA A 130 6.81 -24.37 21.19
N ARG A 131 5.63 -23.75 21.21
CA ARG A 131 5.31 -22.47 21.89
C ARG A 131 5.19 -22.65 23.41
N GLY A 132 6.13 -23.36 24.01
CA GLY A 132 6.12 -23.83 25.40
C GLY A 132 5.71 -22.77 26.43
N SER A 133 4.43 -22.80 26.82
CA SER A 133 3.99 -22.36 28.14
C SER A 133 2.62 -22.97 28.42
N ARG A 134 2.58 -23.84 29.44
CA ARG A 134 1.40 -24.50 30.03
C ARG A 134 0.61 -25.49 29.16
N VAL A 135 0.52 -25.32 27.84
CA VAL A 135 -0.26 -26.24 26.97
C VAL A 135 0.34 -27.66 26.99
N LYS A 136 1.65 -27.81 26.78
CA LYS A 136 2.32 -29.13 26.86
C LYS A 136 2.19 -29.78 28.25
N ARG A 137 2.11 -28.97 29.32
CA ARG A 137 1.94 -29.46 30.70
C ARG A 137 0.56 -30.06 30.95
N LEU A 138 -0.45 -29.70 30.16
CA LEU A 138 -1.80 -30.28 30.23
C LEU A 138 -2.01 -31.39 29.21
N VAL A 139 -1.59 -31.16 27.96
CA VAL A 139 -1.79 -32.10 26.86
C VAL A 139 -1.04 -33.42 27.09
N TYR A 140 0.17 -33.37 27.65
CA TYR A 140 0.98 -34.56 27.88
C TYR A 140 0.37 -35.52 28.94
N PRO A 141 0.07 -35.09 30.18
CA PRO A 141 -0.58 -35.97 31.16
C PRO A 141 -2.02 -36.31 30.79
N ALA A 142 -2.79 -35.38 30.23
CA ALA A 142 -4.16 -35.67 29.80
C ALA A 142 -4.16 -36.71 28.66
N GLY A 143 -3.29 -36.55 27.66
CA GLY A 143 -3.15 -37.49 26.56
C GLY A 143 -2.68 -38.88 27.02
N LEU A 144 -1.72 -38.95 27.94
CA LEU A 144 -1.30 -40.24 28.50
C LEU A 144 -2.41 -40.89 29.34
N MET A 145 -3.16 -40.11 30.12
CA MET A 145 -4.30 -40.62 30.89
C MET A 145 -5.44 -41.12 29.98
N THR A 146 -5.75 -40.41 28.90
CA THR A 146 -6.79 -40.85 27.97
C THR A 146 -6.37 -42.10 27.21
N VAL A 147 -5.11 -42.19 26.76
CA VAL A 147 -4.57 -43.39 26.10
C VAL A 147 -4.54 -44.58 27.06
N SER A 148 -4.10 -44.39 28.31
CA SER A 148 -4.08 -45.47 29.30
C SER A 148 -5.49 -45.93 29.67
N ALA A 149 -6.44 -45.01 29.85
CA ALA A 149 -7.84 -45.34 30.09
C ALA A 149 -8.49 -46.05 28.89
N SER A 150 -8.13 -45.65 27.66
CA SER A 150 -8.63 -46.27 26.43
C SER A 150 -8.13 -47.71 26.26
N LEU A 151 -6.87 -47.97 26.61
CA LEU A 151 -6.29 -49.32 26.53
C LEU A 151 -6.85 -50.24 27.61
N TYR A 152 -7.09 -49.71 28.82
CA TYR A 152 -7.59 -50.50 29.94
C TYR A 152 -9.10 -50.75 29.89
N TYR A 153 -9.89 -49.87 29.25
CA TYR A 153 -11.34 -50.03 29.08
C TYR A 153 -11.83 -49.64 27.66
N PRO A 154 -11.57 -50.49 26.65
CA PRO A 154 -11.88 -50.19 25.26
C PRO A 154 -13.38 -50.00 24.99
N GLU A 155 -14.25 -50.77 25.63
CA GLU A 155 -15.72 -50.68 25.47
C GLU A 155 -16.28 -49.33 25.95
N LYS A 156 -15.76 -48.82 27.08
CA LYS A 156 -16.16 -47.52 27.62
C LYS A 156 -15.64 -46.39 26.73
N ALA A 157 -14.42 -46.52 26.22
CA ALA A 157 -13.84 -45.55 25.29
C ALA A 157 -14.59 -45.50 23.96
N ALA A 158 -14.98 -46.65 23.40
CA ALA A 158 -15.74 -46.73 22.15
C ALA A 158 -17.13 -46.09 22.27
N ASN A 159 -17.82 -46.31 23.38
CA ASN A 159 -19.14 -45.70 23.62
C ASN A 159 -19.04 -44.17 23.81
N VAL A 160 -18.04 -43.69 24.55
CA VAL A 160 -17.77 -42.25 24.70
C VAL A 160 -17.34 -41.62 23.37
N ALA A 161 -16.54 -42.31 22.57
CA ALA A 161 -16.13 -41.83 21.25
C ALA A 161 -17.32 -41.73 20.28
N LYS A 162 -18.23 -42.71 20.30
CA LYS A 162 -19.46 -42.68 19.49
C LYS A 162 -20.37 -41.52 19.90
N SER A 163 -20.71 -41.40 21.18
CA SER A 163 -21.61 -40.31 21.64
C SER A 163 -21.02 -38.92 21.42
N THR A 164 -19.71 -38.77 21.58
CA THR A 164 -19.01 -37.51 21.27
C THR A 164 -18.98 -37.26 19.78
N GLY A 165 -18.75 -38.30 18.97
CA GLY A 165 -18.73 -38.23 17.51
C GLY A 165 -20.06 -37.75 16.95
N ASP A 166 -21.18 -38.29 17.43
CA ASP A 166 -22.52 -37.88 17.02
C ASP A 166 -22.78 -36.41 17.35
N SER A 167 -22.40 -35.95 18.55
CA SER A 167 -22.56 -34.55 18.94
C SER A 167 -21.72 -33.59 18.09
N VAL A 168 -20.48 -33.94 17.75
CA VAL A 168 -19.62 -33.13 16.89
C VAL A 168 -20.16 -33.13 15.46
N TYR A 169 -20.68 -34.25 14.98
CA TYR A 169 -21.32 -34.35 13.67
C TYR A 169 -22.56 -33.47 13.59
N ASP A 170 -23.44 -33.53 14.58
CA ASP A 170 -24.64 -32.69 14.64
C ASP A 170 -24.28 -31.20 14.67
N TRP A 171 -23.26 -30.80 15.45
CA TRP A 171 -22.78 -29.43 15.45
C TRP A 171 -22.19 -29.04 14.09
N ALA A 172 -21.41 -29.92 13.45
CA ALA A 172 -20.89 -29.67 12.12
C ALA A 172 -22.04 -29.44 11.12
N VAL A 173 -23.03 -30.31 11.10
CA VAL A 173 -24.23 -30.17 10.25
C VAL A 173 -24.99 -28.88 10.55
N GLN A 174 -25.19 -28.55 11.83
CA GLN A 174 -25.85 -27.31 12.24
C GLN A 174 -25.06 -26.07 11.82
N SER A 175 -23.73 -26.11 11.87
CA SER A 175 -22.88 -25.00 11.45
C SER A 175 -22.95 -24.78 9.94
N TYR A 176 -22.93 -25.86 9.14
CA TYR A 176 -23.17 -25.77 7.69
C TYR A 176 -24.55 -25.20 7.39
N ALA A 177 -25.60 -25.71 8.05
CA ALA A 177 -26.95 -25.21 7.87
C ALA A 177 -27.12 -23.74 8.31
N ALA A 178 -26.39 -23.30 9.34
CA ALA A 178 -26.38 -21.90 9.77
C ALA A 178 -25.72 -20.99 8.73
N VAL A 179 -24.61 -21.42 8.14
CA VAL A 179 -23.93 -20.68 7.06
C VAL A 179 -24.81 -20.59 5.82
N GLU A 180 -25.43 -21.70 5.41
CA GLU A 180 -26.34 -21.71 4.25
C GLU A 180 -27.56 -20.80 4.47
N LYS A 181 -28.11 -20.75 5.70
CA LYS A 181 -29.18 -19.80 6.04
C LYS A 181 -28.72 -18.36 5.95
N ILE A 182 -27.50 -18.06 6.39
CA ILE A 182 -26.93 -16.71 6.30
C ILE A 182 -26.77 -16.31 4.83
N GLU A 183 -26.23 -17.18 3.99
CA GLU A 183 -26.06 -16.97 2.54
C GLU A 183 -27.41 -16.70 1.85
N LYS A 184 -28.41 -17.57 2.05
CA LYS A 184 -29.77 -17.36 1.51
C LYS A 184 -30.43 -16.07 1.99
N ASN A 185 -30.15 -15.64 3.23
CA ASN A 185 -30.65 -14.38 3.75
C ASN A 185 -29.98 -13.16 3.09
N TYR A 186 -28.70 -13.26 2.69
CA TYR A 186 -28.02 -12.23 1.91
C TYR A 186 -28.64 -12.11 0.50
N GLU A 187 -28.82 -13.24 -0.20
CA GLU A 187 -29.45 -13.25 -1.53
C GLU A 187 -30.89 -12.68 -1.50
N LYS A 188 -31.67 -13.03 -0.46
CA LYS A 188 -33.03 -12.52 -0.29
C LYS A 188 -33.06 -11.00 -0.03
N LYS A 189 -32.10 -10.47 0.73
CA LYS A 189 -32.00 -9.02 0.98
C LYS A 189 -31.62 -8.26 -0.29
N GLU A 190 -30.72 -8.80 -1.09
CA GLU A 190 -30.27 -8.19 -2.34
C GLU A 190 -31.42 -8.13 -3.36
N GLN A 191 -32.20 -9.20 -3.51
CA GLN A 191 -33.40 -9.23 -4.37
C GLN A 191 -34.50 -8.25 -3.93
N SER A 192 -34.66 -8.03 -2.62
CA SER A 192 -35.66 -7.09 -2.07
C SER A 192 -35.27 -5.62 -2.18
N ALA A 193 -33.98 -5.32 -2.40
CA ALA A 193 -33.46 -3.94 -2.55
C ALA A 193 -33.41 -3.47 -4.01
N SER A 194 -33.58 -4.41 -4.96
CA SER A 194 -33.61 -4.15 -6.41
C SER A 194 -35.02 -4.03 -7.01
N ILE A 195 -36.07 -4.08 -6.17
CA ILE A 195 -37.49 -3.86 -6.52
C ILE A 195 -37.94 -2.55 -5.86
#